data_AF-A0A4P5RWL8-F1
#
_entry.id   AF-A0A4P5RWL8-F1
#
_cell.length_a   1.000
_cell.length_b   1.000
_cell.length_c   1.000
_cell.angle_alpha   90.00
_cell.angle_beta   90.00
_cell.angle_gamma   90.00
#
_symmetry.space_group_name_H-M   'P 1'
#
loop_
_entity.id
_entity.type
_entity.pdbx_description
1 polymer ?
#
loop_
_entity_poly.entity_id
_entity_poly.type
_entity_poly.pdbx_seq_one_letter_code
_entity_poly.pdbx_strand_id
1 'polypeptide(L)'
;MQPDTPDTSLSAIPSRLSRALAFVAICIGGLSGGLIGYAVVDLQCSGDCSVPLGLGILAGALLCAGGTAIVSVLVLRAQGEWRELHDSPSKRFG
;
A
#
# COMPACT_ATOMS: atom_id res chain seq x y z
N MET A 1 -40.87 4.24 -17.36
CA MET A 1 -39.64 3.73 -17.99
C MET A 1 -38.55 4.78 -17.73
N GLN A 2 -37.87 4.72 -16.58
CA GLN A 2 -36.66 5.54 -16.38
C GLN A 2 -35.51 4.89 -17.17
N PRO A 3 -34.66 5.66 -17.86
CA PRO A 3 -33.45 5.12 -18.45
C PRO A 3 -32.47 4.79 -17.32
N ASP A 4 -32.20 3.51 -17.15
CA ASP A 4 -31.15 2.99 -16.28
C ASP A 4 -29.81 3.34 -16.93
N THR A 5 -29.17 4.44 -16.54
CA THR A 5 -27.79 4.71 -16.94
C THR A 5 -26.86 3.78 -16.14
N PRO A 6 -26.11 2.87 -16.80
CA PRO A 6 -25.29 1.86 -16.12
C PRO A 6 -24.02 2.40 -15.45
N ASP A 7 -23.85 3.71 -15.28
CA ASP A 7 -22.57 4.31 -14.86
C ASP A 7 -22.40 4.47 -13.33
N THR A 8 -23.48 4.45 -12.55
CA THR A 8 -23.42 4.69 -11.09
C THR A 8 -23.08 3.43 -10.26
N SER A 9 -23.11 2.22 -10.86
CA SER A 9 -23.12 0.96 -10.07
C SER A 9 -21.78 0.22 -9.96
N LEU A 10 -20.72 0.60 -10.70
CA LEU A 10 -19.46 -0.18 -10.71
C LEU A 10 -18.22 0.52 -10.10
N SER A 11 -18.37 1.71 -9.52
CA SER A 11 -17.29 2.45 -8.85
C SER A 11 -17.31 2.33 -7.31
N ALA A 12 -18.26 1.57 -6.76
CA ALA A 12 -18.49 1.41 -5.32
C ALA A 12 -17.60 0.34 -4.64
N ILE A 13 -16.89 -0.49 -5.41
CA ILE A 13 -15.75 -1.27 -4.89
C ILE A 13 -14.50 -0.45 -5.21
N PRO A 14 -13.70 -0.01 -4.21
CA PRO A 14 -12.50 0.77 -4.46
C PRO A 14 -11.69 0.13 -5.58
N SER A 15 -11.30 0.95 -6.56
CA SER A 15 -10.83 0.46 -7.85
C SER A 15 -9.79 -0.66 -7.66
N ARG A 16 -9.95 -1.77 -8.38
CA ARG A 16 -9.00 -2.91 -8.31
C ARG A 16 -7.56 -2.45 -8.53
N LEU A 17 -7.42 -1.40 -9.34
CA LEU A 17 -6.17 -0.72 -9.68
C LEU A 17 -5.53 -0.03 -8.46
N SER A 18 -6.30 0.64 -7.60
CA SER A 18 -5.80 1.25 -6.36
C SER A 18 -5.26 0.20 -5.38
N ARG A 19 -5.96 -0.94 -5.23
CA ARG A 19 -5.49 -2.04 -4.37
C ARG A 19 -4.23 -2.70 -4.94
N ALA A 20 -4.15 -2.88 -6.25
CA ALA A 20 -2.97 -3.41 -6.91
C ALA A 20 -1.75 -2.50 -6.73
N LEU A 21 -1.92 -1.18 -6.89
CA LEU A 21 -0.84 -0.21 -6.67
C LEU A 21 -0.33 -0.20 -5.23
N ALA A 22 -1.23 -0.24 -4.24
CA ALA A 22 -0.85 -0.34 -2.84
C ALA A 22 -0.05 -1.62 -2.56
N PHE A 23 -0.52 -2.76 -3.08
CA PHE A 23 0.18 -4.04 -2.92
C PHE A 23 1.57 -4.01 -3.56
N VAL A 24 1.69 -3.48 -4.78
CA VAL A 24 2.99 -3.35 -5.47
C VAL A 24 3.94 -2.46 -4.68
N ALA A 25 3.47 -1.33 -4.14
CA ALA A 25 4.29 -0.46 -3.31
C ALA A 25 4.79 -1.18 -2.05
N ILE A 26 3.93 -1.94 -1.37
CA ILE A 26 4.29 -2.73 -0.17
C ILE A 26 5.33 -3.80 -0.53
N CYS A 27 5.15 -4.51 -1.65
CA CYS A 27 6.10 -5.51 -2.11
C CYS A 27 7.48 -4.90 -2.42
N ILE A 28 7.51 -3.76 -3.11
CA ILE A 28 8.77 -3.06 -3.43
C ILE A 28 9.45 -2.54 -2.16
N GLY A 29 8.68 -1.97 -1.23
CA GLY A 29 9.18 -1.53 0.08
C GLY A 29 9.74 -2.68 0.91
N GLY A 30 9.04 -3.81 0.96
CA GLY A 30 9.48 -5.02 1.67
C GLY A 30 10.72 -5.66 1.06
N LEU A 31 10.80 -5.77 -0.28
CA LEU A 31 11.99 -6.25 -0.98
C LEU A 31 13.21 -5.38 -0.69
N SER A 32 13.03 -4.06 -0.78
CA SER A 32 14.11 -3.10 -0.50
C SER A 32 14.56 -3.18 0.96
N GLY A 33 13.62 -3.25 1.91
CA GLY A 33 13.92 -3.38 3.34
C GLY A 33 14.61 -4.70 3.71
N GLY A 34 14.25 -5.80 3.05
CA GLY A 34 14.91 -7.09 3.22
C GLY A 34 16.35 -7.09 2.71
N LEU A 35 16.60 -6.45 1.55
CA LEU A 35 17.96 -6.25 1.02
C LEU A 35 18.82 -5.38 1.95
N ILE A 36 18.25 -4.31 2.52
CA ILE A 36 18.94 -3.46 3.50
C ILE A 36 19.25 -4.27 4.77
N GLY A 37 18.27 -5.04 5.28
CA GLY A 37 18.45 -5.90 6.45
C GLY A 37 19.51 -6.99 6.26
N TYR A 38 19.61 -7.55 5.05
CA TYR A 38 20.71 -8.44 4.66
C TYR A 38 22.06 -7.72 4.75
N ALA A 39 22.19 -6.58 4.07
CA ALA A 39 23.46 -5.85 3.98
C ALA A 39 23.97 -5.41 5.35
N VAL A 40 23.08 -4.99 6.26
CA VAL A 40 23.46 -4.61 7.63
C VAL A 40 24.06 -5.79 8.40
N VAL A 41 23.47 -6.98 8.29
CA VAL A 41 23.99 -8.17 9.01
C VAL A 41 25.24 -8.73 8.34
N ASP A 42 25.31 -8.69 7.02
CA ASP A 42 26.48 -9.10 6.23
C ASP A 42 27.73 -8.26 6.59
N LEU A 43 27.57 -6.93 6.75
CA LEU A 43 28.64 -6.03 7.20
C LEU A 43 29.13 -6.32 8.62
N GLN A 44 28.28 -6.91 9.47
CA GLN A 44 28.56 -7.15 10.87
C GLN A 44 29.16 -8.53 11.15
N CYS A 45 29.30 -9.39 10.13
CA CYS A 45 29.69 -10.77 10.35
C CYS A 45 30.87 -11.25 9.50
N SER A 46 31.73 -12.05 10.11
CA SER A 46 32.87 -12.74 9.48
C SER A 46 32.83 -14.21 9.91
N GLY A 47 31.84 -14.97 9.43
CA GLY A 47 31.64 -16.36 9.83
C GLY A 47 30.22 -16.89 9.57
N ASP A 48 29.81 -17.91 10.31
CA ASP A 48 28.51 -18.59 10.14
C ASP A 48 27.36 -17.77 10.74
N CYS A 49 26.78 -16.89 9.92
CA CYS A 49 25.74 -15.94 10.31
C CYS A 49 24.36 -16.23 9.71
N SER A 50 24.06 -17.48 9.33
CA SER A 50 22.80 -17.82 8.66
C SER A 50 21.55 -17.40 9.44
N VAL A 51 21.55 -17.59 10.76
CA VAL A 51 20.44 -17.23 11.65
C VAL A 51 20.24 -15.71 11.77
N PRO A 52 21.24 -14.91 12.19
CA PRO A 52 21.08 -13.46 12.27
C PRO A 52 20.81 -12.81 10.92
N LEU A 53 21.36 -13.36 9.83
CA LEU A 53 21.16 -12.86 8.47
C LEU A 53 19.71 -13.07 8.01
N GLY A 54 19.14 -14.25 8.28
CA GLY A 54 17.73 -14.52 8.08
C GLY A 54 16.83 -13.58 8.90
N LEU A 55 17.19 -13.33 10.16
CA LEU A 55 16.48 -12.40 11.03
C LEU A 55 16.56 -10.95 10.55
N GLY A 56 17.72 -10.50 10.07
CA GLY A 56 17.92 -9.17 9.50
C GLY A 56 17.07 -8.93 8.25
N ILE A 57 17.06 -9.90 7.33
CA ILE A 57 16.18 -9.86 6.14
C ILE A 57 14.72 -9.77 6.58
N LEU A 58 14.28 -10.65 7.49
CA LEU A 58 12.88 -10.79 7.86
C LEU A 58 12.37 -9.56 8.62
N ALA A 59 13.16 -9.06 9.58
CA ALA A 59 12.84 -7.85 10.33
C ALA A 59 12.85 -6.59 9.45
N GLY A 60 13.88 -6.44 8.59
CA GLY A 60 13.97 -5.32 7.64
C GLY A 60 12.81 -5.29 6.65
N ALA A 61 12.45 -6.46 6.09
CA ALA A 61 11.32 -6.59 5.18
C ALA A 61 9.98 -6.28 5.87
N LEU A 62 9.74 -6.81 7.08
CA LEU A 62 8.50 -6.58 7.83
C LEU A 62 8.33 -5.11 8.25
N LEU A 63 9.39 -4.47 8.73
CA LEU A 63 9.33 -3.06 9.14
C LEU A 63 9.04 -2.14 7.95
N CYS A 64 9.75 -2.32 6.83
CA CYS A 64 9.50 -1.54 5.63
C CYS A 64 8.10 -1.81 5.04
N ALA A 65 7.71 -3.09 4.91
CA ALA A 65 6.39 -3.45 4.40
C ALA A 65 5.26 -2.92 5.29
N GLY A 66 5.41 -3.02 6.61
CA GLY A 66 4.47 -2.46 7.58
C GLY A 66 4.32 -0.95 7.44
N GLY A 67 5.44 -0.22 7.34
CA GLY A 67 5.43 1.23 7.11
C GLY A 67 4.73 1.62 5.80
N THR A 68 5.05 0.95 4.70
CA THR A 68 4.41 1.21 3.40
C THR A 68 2.92 0.85 3.40
N ALA A 69 2.51 -0.17 4.16
CA ALA A 69 1.10 -0.53 4.30
C ALA A 69 0.30 0.60 4.98
N ILE A 70 0.83 1.17 6.07
CA ILE A 70 0.20 2.30 6.76
C ILE A 70 0.05 3.50 5.82
N VAL A 71 1.13 3.90 5.15
CA VAL A 71 1.11 5.02 4.19
C VAL A 71 0.09 4.78 3.09
N SER A 72 0.05 3.57 2.54
CA SER A 72 -0.91 3.20 1.50
C SER A 72 -2.37 3.34 1.98
N VAL A 73 -2.67 2.90 3.20
CA VAL A 73 -4.00 3.08 3.80
C VAL A 73 -4.32 4.56 3.98
N LEU A 74 -3.38 5.36 4.51
CA LEU A 74 -3.58 6.81 4.68
C LEU A 74 -3.85 7.51 3.33
N VAL A 75 -3.11 7.15 2.28
CA VAL A 75 -3.33 7.67 0.93
C VAL A 75 -4.72 7.29 0.42
N LEU A 76 -5.12 6.03 0.55
CA LEU A 76 -6.47 5.59 0.13
C LEU A 76 -7.58 6.29 0.91
N ARG A 77 -7.35 6.56 2.21
CA ARG A 77 -8.28 7.33 3.05
C ARG A 77 -8.39 8.77 2.56
N ALA A 78 -7.26 9.43 2.31
CA ALA A 78 -7.25 10.78 1.75
C ALA A 78 -7.99 10.82 0.40
N GLN A 79 -7.70 9.89 -0.53
CA GLN A 79 -8.39 9.83 -1.82
C GLN A 79 -9.90 9.53 -1.69
N GLY A 80 -10.32 8.85 -0.62
CA GLY A 80 -11.74 8.67 -0.29
C GLY A 80 -12.42 9.98 0.08
N GLU A 81 -11.83 10.73 1.02
CA GLU A 81 -12.33 12.05 1.48
C GLU A 81 -12.48 13.03 0.31
N TRP A 82 -11.47 13.10 -0.57
CA TRP A 82 -11.53 13.98 -1.76
C TRP A 82 -12.63 13.59 -2.74
N ARG A 83 -12.94 12.29 -2.90
CA ARG A 83 -13.98 11.84 -3.83
C ARG A 83 -15.38 12.17 -3.33
N GLU A 84 -15.60 12.10 -2.01
CA GLU A 84 -16.89 12.44 -1.41
C GLU A 84 -17.23 13.93 -1.55
N LEU A 85 -16.23 14.81 -1.47
CA LEU A 85 -16.39 16.25 -1.68
C LEU A 85 -16.75 16.60 -3.14
N HIS A 86 -16.15 15.92 -4.13
CA HIS A 86 -16.44 16.16 -5.54
C HIS A 86 -17.82 15.66 -5.99
N ASP A 87 -18.39 14.66 -5.33
CA ASP A 87 -19.73 14.11 -5.65
C ASP A 87 -20.88 14.92 -5.02
N SER A 88 -20.59 15.78 -4.04
CA SER A 88 -21.58 16.59 -3.30
C SER A 88 -22.06 17.94 -3.90
N PRO A 89 -21.54 18.49 -5.02
CA PRO A 89 -21.97 19.82 -5.51
C PRO A 89 -23.34 19.84 -6.21
N SER A 90 -23.89 18.68 -6.59
CA SER A 90 -25.18 18.59 -7.31
C SER A 90 -26.43 18.72 -6.43
N LYS A 91 -26.31 18.53 -5.10
CA LYS A 91 -27.46 18.52 -4.18
C LYS A 91 -27.90 19.90 -3.67
N ARG A 92 -27.15 20.98 -3.96
CA ARG A 92 -27.40 22.32 -3.39
C ARG A 92 -28.07 23.31 -4.36
N PHE A 93 -28.28 22.94 -5.63
CA PHE A 93 -28.88 23.81 -6.66
C PHE A 93 -30.22 23.28 -7.23
N GLY A 94 -30.95 22.48 -6.46
CA GLY A 94 -32.31 22.00 -6.79
C GLY A 94 -33.33 22.46 -5.77
#